data_AF-A0A4U3II57-F1
#
_entry.id   AF-A0A4U3II57-F1
#
_cell.length_a   1.000
_cell.length_b   1.000
_cell.length_c   1.000
_cell.angle_alpha   90.00
_cell.angle_beta   90.00
_cell.angle_gamma   90.00
#
_symmetry.space_group_name_H-M   'P 1'
#
loop_
_entity.id
_entity.type
_entity.pdbx_description
1 polymer ?
#
loop_
_entity_poly.entity_id
_entity_poly.type
_entity_poly.pdbx_seq_one_letter_code
_entity_poly.pdbx_strand_id
1 'polypeptide(L)'
;MNLAPDFPEDPVMQQLLQLLHEEIGLPKHRTIRLQTSLNFDLGCDGSEAKQLMEALEQEFALDLGDFDTYRYFNPPVFDVFLKRRAKGRGEKVPLTIGMLYLAIKTHSWDTQTLENLS
;
A
#
# COMPACT_ATOMS: atom_id res chain seq x y z
N MET A 1 -2.55 3.92 18.32
CA MET A 1 -1.34 3.77 17.48
C MET A 1 -0.40 4.93 17.80
N ASN A 2 0.90 4.77 17.60
CA ASN A 2 1.85 5.88 17.72
C ASN A 2 2.19 6.37 16.31
N LEU A 3 1.99 7.66 16.02
CA LEU A 3 2.41 8.26 14.75
C LEU A 3 3.77 8.94 14.95
N ALA A 4 4.57 9.01 13.88
CA ALA A 4 5.81 9.77 13.88
C ALA A 4 5.52 11.28 14.01
N PRO A 5 6.44 12.09 14.58
CA PRO A 5 6.21 13.52 14.81
C PRO A 5 6.08 14.36 13.52
N ASP A 6 6.53 13.82 12.39
CA ASP A 6 6.48 14.41 11.05
C ASP A 6 5.31 13.89 10.21
N PHE A 7 4.38 13.15 10.82
CA PHE A 7 3.25 12.57 10.11
C PHE A 7 2.22 13.65 9.73
N PRO A 8 1.75 13.69 8.46
CA PRO A 8 0.72 14.64 8.06
C PRO A 8 -0.56 14.54 8.90
N GLU A 9 -1.06 15.67 9.40
CA GLU A 9 -2.28 15.75 10.22
C GLU A 9 -3.53 16.15 9.42
N ASP A 10 -3.43 16.18 8.09
CA ASP A 10 -4.55 16.60 7.24
C ASP A 10 -5.64 15.52 7.10
N PRO A 11 -6.86 15.89 6.69
CA PRO A 11 -8.00 14.96 6.64
C PRO A 11 -7.76 13.74 5.74
N VAL A 12 -7.00 13.89 4.66
CA VAL A 12 -6.71 12.78 3.74
C VAL A 12 -5.88 11.71 4.45
N MET A 13 -4.86 12.13 5.21
CA MET A 13 -4.04 11.19 5.96
C MET A 13 -4.84 10.49 7.06
N GLN A 14 -5.72 11.20 7.75
CA GLN A 14 -6.58 10.59 8.78
C GLN A 14 -7.54 9.54 8.17
N GLN A 15 -8.14 9.84 7.02
CA GLN A 15 -8.98 8.89 6.29
C GLN A 15 -8.19 7.68 5.80
N LEU A 16 -7.00 7.88 5.24
CA LEU A 16 -6.13 6.79 4.82
C LEU A 16 -5.76 5.89 6.00
N LEU A 17 -5.37 6.46 7.15
CA LEU A 17 -5.06 5.67 8.34
C LEU A 17 -6.25 4.88 8.86
N GLN A 18 -7.46 5.45 8.78
CA GLN A 18 -8.69 4.76 9.15
C GLN A 18 -8.93 3.56 8.23
N LEU A 19 -8.85 3.76 6.91
CA LEU A 19 -9.01 2.67 5.94
C LEU A 19 -7.96 1.57 6.14
N LEU A 20 -6.68 1.94 6.34
CA LEU A 20 -5.62 0.98 6.66
C LEU A 20 -5.90 0.23 7.97
N HIS A 21 -6.49 0.88 8.97
CA HIS A 21 -6.84 0.20 10.20
C HIS A 21 -7.96 -0.83 9.99
N GLU A 22 -8.94 -0.51 9.15
CA GLU A 22 -10.10 -1.37 8.86
C GLU A 22 -9.73 -2.56 7.97
N GLU A 23 -8.97 -2.34 6.90
CA GLU A 23 -8.66 -3.37 5.90
C GLU A 23 -7.54 -4.32 6.33
N ILE A 24 -6.46 -3.79 6.95
CA ILE A 24 -5.24 -4.58 7.22
C ILE A 24 -4.86 -4.63 8.71
N GLY A 25 -5.49 -3.82 9.56
CA GLY A 25 -5.23 -3.83 10.99
C GLY A 25 -3.90 -3.19 11.40
N LEU A 26 -3.89 -1.87 11.61
CA LEU A 26 -2.69 -1.17 12.08
C LEU A 26 -2.26 -1.56 13.50
N PRO A 27 -0.95 -1.78 13.75
CA PRO A 27 -0.43 -2.16 15.05
C PRO A 27 -0.53 -1.03 16.08
N LYS A 28 -1.01 -1.36 17.29
CA LYS A 28 -1.20 -0.37 18.37
C LYS A 28 0.10 0.06 19.06
N HIS A 29 1.13 -0.79 19.05
CA HIS A 29 2.37 -0.62 19.82
C HIS A 29 3.59 -0.26 18.95
N ARG A 30 3.43 -0.11 17.63
CA ARG A 30 4.50 0.30 16.72
C ARG A 30 4.28 1.74 16.28
N THR A 31 5.38 2.47 16.09
CA THR A 31 5.35 3.80 15.46
C THR A 31 5.13 3.65 13.96
N ILE A 32 4.07 4.25 13.44
CA ILE A 32 3.77 4.32 12.01
C ILE A 32 4.46 5.55 11.41
N ARG A 33 5.15 5.35 10.29
CA ARG A 33 5.89 6.35 9.50
C ARG A 33 5.41 6.31 8.06
N LEU A 34 5.68 7.36 7.28
CA LEU A 34 5.36 7.35 5.86
C LEU A 34 6.10 6.23 5.12
N GLN A 35 7.32 5.91 5.55
CA GLN A 35 8.13 4.81 5.00
C GLN A 35 7.69 3.43 5.49
N THR A 36 6.72 3.33 6.40
CA THR A 36 6.19 2.04 6.84
C THR A 36 5.58 1.33 5.65
N SER A 37 6.14 0.16 5.34
CA SER A 37 5.76 -0.68 4.21
C SER A 37 4.60 -1.60 4.59
N LEU A 38 3.57 -1.64 3.77
CA LEU A 38 2.43 -2.53 3.96
C LEU A 38 2.86 -3.99 3.87
N ASN A 39 3.60 -4.33 2.81
CA ASN A 39 4.03 -5.70 2.53
C ASN A 39 5.17 -6.21 3.44
N PHE A 40 6.10 -5.34 3.86
CA PHE A 40 7.25 -5.76 4.69
C PHE A 40 7.05 -5.50 6.18
N ASP A 41 6.58 -4.30 6.57
CA ASP A 41 6.48 -3.92 7.97
C ASP A 41 5.18 -4.39 8.60
N LEU A 42 4.06 -4.26 7.87
CA LEU A 42 2.72 -4.60 8.36
C LEU A 42 2.31 -6.04 8.05
N GLY A 43 3.05 -6.73 7.17
CA GLY A 43 2.77 -8.11 6.79
C GLY A 43 1.50 -8.28 5.95
N CYS A 44 1.02 -7.20 5.33
CA CYS A 44 -0.15 -7.21 4.45
C CYS A 44 0.09 -8.16 3.27
N ASP A 45 -0.81 -9.13 3.10
CA ASP A 45 -0.71 -10.11 2.02
C ASP A 45 -1.39 -9.63 0.73
N GLY A 46 -1.26 -10.41 -0.35
CA GLY A 46 -1.81 -10.02 -1.65
C GLY A 46 -3.35 -9.99 -1.70
N SER A 47 -4.04 -10.69 -0.81
CA SER A 47 -5.50 -10.71 -0.73
C SER A 47 -6.02 -9.48 0.00
N GLU A 48 -5.42 -9.18 1.16
CA GLU A 48 -5.67 -7.96 1.94
C GLU A 48 -5.35 -6.71 1.11
N ALA A 49 -4.20 -6.73 0.43
CA ALA A 49 -3.81 -5.64 -0.47
C ALA A 49 -4.82 -5.42 -1.58
N LYS A 50 -5.36 -6.50 -2.17
CA LYS A 50 -6.37 -6.36 -3.23
C LYS A 50 -7.62 -5.63 -2.72
N GLN A 51 -8.13 -6.01 -1.55
CA GLN A 51 -9.30 -5.36 -0.94
C GLN A 51 -9.00 -3.89 -0.63
N LEU A 52 -7.83 -3.61 -0.05
CA LEU A 52 -7.38 -2.24 0.22
C LEU A 52 -7.31 -1.39 -1.06
N MET A 53 -6.73 -1.90 -2.15
CA MET A 53 -6.61 -1.14 -3.39
C MET A 53 -7.96 -0.89 -4.06
N GLU A 54 -8.90 -1.84 -3.97
CA GLU A 54 -10.29 -1.64 -4.41
C GLU A 54 -10.98 -0.55 -3.57
N ALA A 55 -10.81 -0.56 -2.25
CA ALA A 55 -11.36 0.49 -1.38
C ALA A 55 -10.74 1.86 -1.66
N LEU A 56 -9.43 1.93 -1.94
CA LEU A 56 -8.75 3.17 -2.31
C LEU A 56 -9.31 3.78 -3.60
N GLU A 57 -9.54 2.96 -4.62
CA GLU A 57 -10.16 3.39 -5.87
C GLU A 57 -11.57 3.95 -5.64
N GLN A 58 -12.38 3.29 -4.80
CA GLN A 58 -13.76 3.71 -4.54
C GLN A 58 -13.86 4.93 -3.62
N GLU A 59 -13.15 4.95 -2.50
CA GLU A 59 -13.29 5.99 -1.45
C GLU A 59 -12.58 7.29 -1.81
N PHE A 60 -11.46 7.20 -2.54
CA PHE A 60 -10.65 8.37 -2.88
C PHE A 60 -10.72 8.75 -4.37
N ALA A 61 -11.52 8.03 -5.15
CA ALA A 61 -11.55 8.14 -6.61
C ALA A 61 -10.12 8.04 -7.20
N LEU A 62 -9.31 7.13 -6.66
CA LEU A 62 -7.93 6.93 -7.06
C LEU A 62 -7.87 6.16 -8.38
N ASP A 63 -7.33 6.78 -9.43
CA ASP A 63 -7.00 6.04 -10.66
C ASP A 63 -5.78 5.16 -10.42
N LEU A 64 -5.96 3.83 -10.48
CA LEU A 64 -4.90 2.86 -10.29
C LEU A 64 -3.90 2.80 -11.45
N GLY A 65 -4.18 3.42 -12.60
CA GLY A 65 -3.19 3.66 -13.66
C GLY A 65 -2.35 2.42 -14.03
N ASP A 66 -1.06 2.49 -13.72
CA ASP A 66 -0.07 1.44 -13.99
C ASP A 66 0.21 0.48 -12.81
N PHE A 67 -0.63 0.52 -11.78
CA PHE A 67 -0.49 -0.31 -10.57
C PHE A 67 -0.43 -1.80 -10.92
N ASP A 68 0.64 -2.46 -10.45
CA ASP A 68 0.82 -3.90 -10.57
C ASP A 68 0.94 -4.53 -9.19
N THR A 69 -0.11 -5.25 -8.77
CA THR A 69 -0.15 -5.92 -7.46
C THR A 69 1.06 -6.82 -7.23
N TYR A 70 1.55 -7.51 -8.27
CA TYR A 70 2.67 -8.44 -8.11
C TYR A 70 4.04 -7.76 -8.10
N ARG A 71 4.10 -6.43 -8.26
CA ARG A 71 5.30 -5.63 -8.01
C ARG A 71 5.61 -5.53 -6.52
N TYR A 72 4.56 -5.42 -5.71
CA TYR A 72 4.64 -5.21 -4.26
C TYR A 72 4.33 -6.48 -3.46
N PHE A 73 3.37 -7.29 -3.91
CA PHE A 73 2.87 -8.44 -3.16
C PHE A 73 3.22 -9.76 -3.84
N ASN A 74 3.33 -10.81 -3.02
CA ASN A 74 3.49 -12.16 -3.53
C ASN A 74 2.13 -12.73 -3.95
N PRO A 75 2.06 -13.51 -5.05
CA PRO A 75 0.86 -14.24 -5.37
C PRO A 75 0.56 -15.29 -4.27
N PRO A 76 -0.72 -15.68 -4.10
CA PRO A 76 -1.09 -16.74 -3.18
C PRO A 76 -0.25 -18.02 -3.40
N VAL A 77 0.15 -18.66 -2.30
CA VAL A 77 1.08 -19.81 -2.34
C VAL A 77 0.49 -21.03 -3.07
N PHE A 78 -0.83 -21.10 -3.24
CA PHE A 78 -1.49 -22.26 -3.87
C PHE A 78 -1.74 -22.07 -5.37
N ASP A 79 -1.58 -20.85 -5.90
CA ASP A 79 -1.89 -20.57 -7.31
C ASP A 79 -0.63 -20.71 -8.19
N VAL A 80 -0.48 -21.89 -8.81
CA VAL A 80 0.65 -22.21 -9.70
C VAL A 80 0.69 -21.31 -10.95
N PHE A 81 -0.45 -20.83 -11.43
CA PHE A 81 -0.51 -19.96 -12.62
C PHE A 81 -0.04 -18.54 -12.27
N LEU A 82 -0.48 -17.99 -11.14
CA LEU A 82 -0.02 -16.69 -10.66
C LEU A 82 1.46 -16.72 -10.26
N LYS A 83 1.92 -17.80 -9.62
CA LYS A 83 3.35 -18.00 -9.35
C LYS A 83 4.21 -17.98 -10.61
N ARG A 84 3.74 -18.61 -11.71
CA ARG A 84 4.46 -18.56 -13.00
C ARG A 84 4.50 -17.16 -13.60
N ARG A 85 3.43 -16.37 -13.47
CA ARG A 85 3.42 -14.96 -13.90
C ARG A 85 4.32 -14.05 -13.06
N ALA A 86 4.44 -14.33 -11.76
CA ALA A 86 5.35 -13.62 -10.86
C ALA A 86 6.81 -14.10 -10.97
N LYS A 87 7.04 -15.31 -11.52
CA LYS A 87 8.38 -15.89 -11.70
C LYS A 87 9.17 -15.01 -12.69
N GLY A 88 10.20 -14.33 -12.19
CA GLY A 88 11.04 -13.41 -12.95
C GLY A 88 10.89 -11.93 -12.58
N ARG A 89 9.96 -11.58 -11.67
CA ARG A 89 9.71 -10.18 -11.25
C ARG A 89 10.66 -9.64 -10.16
N GLY A 90 11.76 -10.34 -9.85
CA GLY A 90 12.75 -9.89 -8.87
C GLY A 90 12.24 -9.85 -7.42
N GLU A 91 12.98 -9.15 -6.56
CA GLU A 91 12.57 -8.86 -5.18
C GLU A 91 11.39 -7.88 -5.16
N LYS A 92 10.54 -7.98 -4.15
CA LYS A 92 9.37 -7.09 -4.02
C LYS A 92 9.81 -5.69 -3.61
N VAL A 93 9.16 -4.69 -4.18
CA VAL A 93 9.36 -3.29 -3.78
C VAL A 93 8.47 -3.00 -2.56
N PRO A 94 8.94 -2.22 -1.57
CA PRO A 94 8.08 -1.77 -0.48
C PRO A 94 6.97 -0.86 -1.02
N LEU A 95 5.71 -1.22 -0.76
CA LEU A 95 4.58 -0.29 -0.91
C LEU A 95 4.40 0.43 0.42
N THR A 96 4.71 1.73 0.45
CA THR A 96 4.72 2.52 1.69
C THR A 96 3.46 3.36 1.87
N ILE A 97 3.15 3.75 3.10
CA ILE A 97 2.03 4.66 3.40
C ILE A 97 2.21 6.01 2.68
N GLY A 98 3.45 6.48 2.53
CA GLY A 98 3.78 7.68 1.78
C GLY A 98 3.40 7.60 0.30
N MET A 99 3.56 6.44 -0.33
CA MET A 99 3.12 6.22 -1.70
C MET A 99 1.60 6.31 -1.82
N LEU A 100 0.86 5.64 -0.93
CA LEU A 100 -0.60 5.72 -0.90
C LEU A 100 -1.09 7.16 -0.71
N TYR A 101 -0.49 7.85 0.25
CA TYR A 101 -0.83 9.24 0.53
C TYR A 101 -0.59 10.14 -0.68
N LEU A 102 0.59 10.06 -1.33
CA LEU A 102 0.83 10.86 -2.53
C LEU A 102 -0.14 10.50 -3.65
N ALA A 103 -0.38 9.21 -3.90
CA ALA A 103 -1.29 8.75 -4.95
C ALA A 103 -2.71 9.31 -4.78
N ILE A 104 -3.21 9.31 -3.53
CA ILE A 104 -4.52 9.91 -3.21
C ILE A 104 -4.49 11.42 -3.44
N LYS A 105 -3.43 12.12 -3.01
CA LYS A 105 -3.30 13.57 -3.20
C LYS A 105 -3.24 13.97 -4.67
N THR A 106 -2.71 13.11 -5.53
CA THR A 106 -2.66 13.30 -6.99
C THR A 106 -3.84 12.68 -7.73
N HIS A 107 -4.71 11.95 -7.02
CA HIS A 107 -5.79 11.12 -7.57
C HIS A 107 -5.34 10.15 -8.68
N SER A 108 -4.06 9.76 -8.67
CA SER A 108 -3.48 8.91 -9.71
C SER A 108 -2.28 8.15 -9.20
N TRP A 109 -2.22 6.86 -9.57
CA TRP A 109 -1.09 6.00 -9.34
C TRP A 109 -0.08 6.10 -10.50
N ASP A 110 1.07 6.73 -10.22
CA ASP A 110 2.24 6.74 -11.08
C ASP A 110 3.37 5.98 -10.38
N THR A 111 3.60 4.73 -10.78
CA THR A 111 4.58 3.86 -10.11
C THR A 111 5.98 4.48 -10.06
N GLN A 112 6.42 5.14 -11.13
CA GLN A 112 7.76 5.73 -11.17
C GLN A 112 7.87 6.90 -10.18
N THR A 113 6.88 7.79 -10.16
CA THR A 113 6.87 8.94 -9.25
C THR A 113 6.79 8.49 -7.79
N LEU A 114 5.93 7.53 -7.49
CA LEU A 114 5.70 7.05 -6.13
C LEU A 114 6.91 6.31 -5.56
N GLU A 115 7.57 5.47 -6.36
CA GLU A 115 8.74 4.71 -5.88
C GLU A 115 9.98 5.60 -5.66
N ASN A 116 10.09 6.73 -6.37
CA ASN A 116 11.15 7.71 -6.13
C ASN A 116 11.00 8.45 -4.79
N LEU A 117 9.88 8.30 -4.07
CA LEU A 117 9.71 8.82 -2.71
C LEU A 117 10.36 7.93 -1.64
N SER A 118 10.66 6.67 -1.96
CA SER A 118 10.98 5.61 -1.00
C SER A 118 12.48 5.39 -0.82
#